data_AF-A0A3M1MAY1-F1
#
_entry.id   AF-A0A3M1MAY1-F1
#
_cell.length_a   1.000
_cell.length_b   1.000
_cell.length_c   1.000
_cell.angle_alpha   90.00
_cell.angle_beta   90.00
_cell.angle_gamma   90.00
#
_symmetry.space_group_name_H-M   'P 1'
#
loop_
_entity.id
_entity.type
_entity.pdbx_description
1 polymer ?
#
loop_
_entity_poly.entity_id
_entity_poly.type
_entity_poly.pdbx_seq_one_letter_code
_entity_poly.pdbx_strand_id
1 'polypeptide(L)' 'MRLKIGAAVLAASALAAPMAGAQQFITIGTGGVTGVYYPTGGAICRLMNKNRKESGIRCSVE' A
#
# COMPACT_ATOMS: atom_id res chain seq x y z
N MET A 1 37.70 24.29 3.27
CA MET A 1 37.29 22.92 2.87
C MET A 1 36.02 22.42 3.59
N ARG A 2 35.88 22.63 4.91
CA ARG A 2 34.76 22.07 5.71
C ARG A 2 33.36 22.58 5.34
N LEU A 3 33.22 23.85 4.95
CA LEU A 3 31.92 24.44 4.57
C LEU A 3 31.36 23.88 3.25
N LYS A 4 32.24 23.48 2.31
CA LYS A 4 31.84 22.90 1.02
C LYS A 4 31.28 21.48 1.16
N ILE A 5 31.79 20.72 2.13
CA ILE A 5 31.32 19.36 2.45
C ILE A 5 29.92 19.41 3.09
N GLY A 6 29.68 20.37 4.00
CA GLY A 6 28.36 20.57 4.61
C GLY A 6 27.27 20.93 3.59
N ALA A 7 27.57 21.81 2.64
CA ALA A 7 26.65 22.18 1.57
C ALA A 7 26.32 21.00 0.63
N ALA A 8 27.29 20.14 0.34
CA ALA A 8 27.09 18.96 -0.51
C ALA A 8 26.19 17.88 0.16
N VAL A 9 26.30 17.69 1.47
CA VAL A 9 25.47 16.72 2.23
C VAL A 9 24.01 17.19 2.31
N LEU A 10 23.79 18.49 2.52
CA LEU A 10 22.44 19.08 2.51
C LEU A 10 21.77 18.95 1.13
N ALA A 11 22.50 19.21 0.06
CA ALA A 11 21.99 19.04 -1.30
C ALA A 11 21.64 17.58 -1.62
N ALA A 12 22.44 16.61 -1.15
CA ALA A 12 22.17 15.19 -1.38
C ALA A 12 20.91 14.67 -0.66
N SER A 13 20.58 15.23 0.52
CA SER A 13 19.36 14.85 1.25
C SER A 13 18.06 15.26 0.54
N ALA A 14 18.11 16.28 -0.33
CA ALA A 14 16.94 16.74 -1.09
C ALA A 14 16.53 15.77 -2.22
N LEU A 15 17.42 14.87 -2.66
CA LEU A 15 17.13 13.87 -3.69
C LEU A 15 16.63 12.54 -3.11
N ALA A 16 16.65 12.35 -1.79
CA ALA A 16 16.11 11.17 -1.13
C ALA A 16 14.59 11.28 -0.94
N ALA A 17 13.84 11.35 -2.05
CA ALA A 17 12.40 11.20 -1.99
C ALA A 17 12.07 9.73 -1.63
N PRO A 18 11.21 9.46 -0.63
CA PRO A 18 10.79 8.11 -0.34
C PRO A 18 10.06 7.55 -1.57
N MET A 19 10.59 6.47 -2.13
CA MET A 19 9.98 5.77 -3.24
C MET A 19 8.73 5.06 -2.71
N ALA A 20 7.58 5.72 -2.83
CA ALA A 20 6.30 5.15 -2.43
C ALA A 20 6.02 3.92 -3.30
N GLY A 21 6.21 2.71 -2.74
CA GLY A 21 5.90 1.47 -3.43
C GLY A 21 4.44 1.50 -3.90
N ALA A 22 4.21 1.31 -5.20
CA ALA A 22 2.89 1.35 -5.80
C ALA A 22 2.01 0.25 -5.19
N GLN A 23 1.10 0.65 -4.31
CA GLN A 23 0.16 -0.27 -3.69
C GLN A 23 -0.94 -0.62 -4.71
N GLN A 24 -1.16 -1.90 -4.95
CA GLN A 24 -2.28 -2.33 -5.79
C GLN A 24 -3.55 -2.39 -4.96
N PHE A 25 -4.63 -1.79 -5.46
CA PHE A 25 -5.94 -1.81 -4.82
C PHE A 25 -6.89 -2.64 -5.67
N ILE A 26 -7.56 -3.60 -5.04
CA ILE A 26 -8.58 -4.44 -5.67
C ILE A 26 -9.88 -4.33 -4.88
N THR A 27 -11.00 -4.31 -5.60
CA THR A 27 -12.33 -4.43 -5.02
C THR A 27 -12.97 -5.73 -5.53
N ILE A 28 -13.49 -6.52 -4.61
CA ILE A 28 -14.31 -7.69 -4.94
C ILE A 28 -15.76 -7.21 -5.02
N GLY A 29 -16.33 -7.24 -6.22
CA GLY A 29 -17.77 -7.06 -6.40
C GLY A 29 -18.51 -8.24 -5.80
N THR A 30 -19.38 -7.95 -4.85
CA THR A 30 -20.22 -8.91 -4.14
C THR A 30 -21.68 -8.72 -4.58
N GLY A 31 -22.60 -8.69 -3.62
CA GLY A 31 -24.02 -8.45 -3.82
C GLY A 31 -24.58 -7.81 -2.56
N GLY A 32 -25.89 -7.96 -2.30
CA GLY A 32 -26.48 -7.43 -1.07
C GLY A 32 -25.77 -7.91 0.20
N VAL A 33 -25.65 -7.03 1.21
CA VAL A 33 -24.96 -7.31 2.48
C VAL A 33 -25.56 -8.47 3.29
N THR A 34 -26.82 -8.83 2.99
CA THR A 34 -27.52 -9.99 3.56
C THR A 34 -27.27 -11.29 2.79
N GLY A 35 -26.70 -11.21 1.60
CA GLY A 35 -26.30 -12.35 0.79
C GLY A 35 -25.00 -12.98 1.29
N VAL A 36 -24.71 -14.19 0.81
CA VAL A 36 -23.53 -14.96 1.27
C VAL A 36 -22.22 -14.39 0.72
N TYR A 37 -22.26 -13.72 -0.44
CA TYR A 37 -21.05 -13.20 -1.08
C TYR A 37 -20.42 -12.01 -0.36
N TYR A 38 -21.20 -11.20 0.36
CA TYR A 38 -20.66 -10.09 1.14
C TYR A 38 -19.69 -10.55 2.26
N PRO A 39 -20.10 -11.44 3.20
CA PRO A 39 -19.18 -11.96 4.21
C PRO A 39 -18.08 -12.85 3.60
N THR A 40 -18.36 -13.55 2.49
CA THR A 40 -17.36 -14.37 1.78
C THR A 40 -16.24 -13.49 1.22
N GLY A 41 -16.58 -12.43 0.49
CA GLY A 41 -15.62 -11.44 -0.01
C GLY A 41 -14.87 -10.76 1.13
N GLY A 42 -15.56 -10.44 2.23
CA GLY A 42 -14.93 -9.85 3.42
C GLY A 42 -13.87 -10.75 4.04
N ALA A 43 -14.13 -12.06 4.12
CA ALA A 43 -13.15 -13.04 4.59
C ALA A 43 -11.93 -13.14 3.66
N ILE A 44 -12.15 -13.13 2.34
CA ILE A 44 -11.07 -13.14 1.34
C ILE A 44 -10.22 -11.88 1.48
N CYS A 45 -10.84 -10.69 1.47
CA CYS A 45 -10.11 -9.43 1.64
C CYS A 45 -9.39 -9.35 2.97
N ARG A 46 -9.93 -9.94 4.05
CA ARG A 46 -9.23 -10.02 5.34
C ARG A 46 -7.94 -10.82 5.23
N LEU A 47 -7.93 -11.93 4.51
CA LEU A 47 -6.72 -12.73 4.29
C LEU A 47 -5.71 -11.99 3.40
N MET A 48 -6.15 -11.40 2.29
CA MET A 48 -5.28 -10.62 1.40
C MET A 48 -4.64 -9.43 2.11
N ASN A 49 -5.41 -8.71 2.92
CA ASN A 49 -4.89 -7.58 3.69
C ASN A 49 -3.89 -8.01 4.78
N LYS A 50 -4.02 -9.21 5.34
CA LYS A 50 -2.98 -9.78 6.23
C LYS A 50 -1.70 -10.07 5.45
N ASN A 51 -1.82 -10.62 4.24
CA ASN A 51 -0.67 -10.89 3.37
C ASN A 51 -0.23 -9.68 2.50
N ARG A 52 -0.63 -8.47 2.87
CA ARG A 52 -0.35 -7.25 2.10
C ARG A 52 1.14 -6.97 1.95
N LYS A 53 1.95 -7.32 2.95
CA LYS A 53 3.40 -7.05 2.94
C LYS A 53 4.13 -7.84 1.87
N GLU A 54 3.66 -9.05 1.57
CA GLU A 54 4.22 -9.92 0.54
C GLU A 54 3.59 -9.64 -0.83
N SER A 55 2.26 -9.53 -0.86
CA SER A 55 1.50 -9.37 -2.13
C SER A 55 1.48 -7.94 -2.68
N GLY A 56 1.67 -6.92 -1.85
CA GLY A 56 1.48 -5.52 -2.26
C GLY A 56 0.01 -5.12 -2.52
N ILE A 57 -0.94 -6.00 -2.20
CA ILE A 57 -2.37 -5.81 -2.51
C ILE A 57 -3.15 -5.31 -1.29
N ARG A 58 -4.04 -4.32 -1.52
CA ARG A 58 -5.12 -3.94 -0.61
C ARG A 58 -6.45 -4.33 -1.22
N CYS A 59 -7.28 -5.00 -0.42
CA CYS A 59 -8.56 -5.55 -0.85
C CYS A 59 -9.72 -4.92 -0.07
N SER A 60 -10.79 -4.56 -0.78
CA SER A 60 -12.09 -4.15 -0.25
C SER A 60 -13.24 -4.91 -0.92
N VAL A 61 -14.43 -4.87 -0.32
CA VAL A 61 -15.66 -5.42 -0.91
C VAL A 61 -16.65 -4.29 -1.17
N GLU A 62 -17.38 -4.40 -2.27
CA GLU A 62 -18.54 -3.58 -2.61
C GLU A 62 -19.71 -4.45 -3.08
#